data_AF-A0AAV5QRL0-F1
#
_entry.id   AF-A0AAV5QRL0-F1
#
_cell.length_a   1.000
_cell.length_b   1.000
_cell.length_c   1.000
_cell.angle_alpha   90.00
_cell.angle_beta   90.00
_cell.angle_gamma   90.00
#
_symmetry.space_group_name_H-M   'P 1'
#
loop_
_entity.id
_entity.type
_entity.pdbx_description
1 polymer ?
#
loop_
_entity_poly.entity_id
_entity_poly.type
_entity_poly.pdbx_seq_one_letter_code
_entity_poly.pdbx_strand_id
1 'polypeptide(L)'
;MSSAPSLKDTTTTLIPSAVYHSNTSQTTIKLEPGPGPHSTIGKTSGPSDYVMNAGMVDKDVPSAPSSTNLGALRSQLTSLQDVINLYLTDRMKKNVAEEKDVDMDNLIGEQEDEEDAE
;
A
#
# COMPACT_ATOMS: atom_id res chain seq x y z
N MET A 1 34.69 43.60 -16.89
CA MET A 1 34.82 42.41 -16.04
C MET A 1 33.49 41.68 -16.06
N SER A 2 33.41 40.62 -16.87
CA SER A 2 32.18 39.84 -17.07
C SER A 2 32.02 38.88 -15.90
N SER A 3 31.03 39.12 -15.05
CA SER A 3 30.72 38.25 -13.91
C SER A 3 29.85 37.10 -14.42
N ALA A 4 30.37 35.88 -14.37
CA ALA A 4 29.64 34.69 -14.78
C ALA A 4 28.46 34.43 -13.80
N PRO A 5 27.26 34.10 -14.28
CA PRO A 5 26.18 33.69 -13.39
C PRO A 5 26.50 32.33 -12.77
N SER A 6 26.63 32.32 -11.44
CA SER A 6 26.73 31.13 -10.61
C SER A 6 25.48 30.27 -10.84
N LEU A 7 25.66 29.09 -11.45
CA LEU A 7 24.66 28.04 -11.45
C LEU A 7 24.44 27.63 -9.99
N LYS A 8 23.36 28.10 -9.39
CA LYS A 8 22.82 27.51 -8.17
C LYS A 8 22.24 26.17 -8.60
N ASP A 9 22.91 25.09 -8.26
CA ASP A 9 22.39 23.73 -8.41
C ASP A 9 21.04 23.64 -7.69
N THR A 10 19.96 23.74 -8.45
CA THR A 10 18.63 23.32 -8.00
C THR A 10 18.65 21.81 -7.99
N THR A 11 19.15 21.20 -6.92
CA THR A 11 18.99 19.77 -6.66
C THR A 11 17.50 19.50 -6.43
N THR A 12 16.74 19.39 -7.51
CA THR A 12 15.38 18.89 -7.51
C THR A 12 15.43 17.48 -6.96
N THR A 13 15.11 17.31 -5.68
CA THR A 13 15.07 16.00 -5.05
C THR A 13 13.96 15.20 -5.72
N LEU A 14 14.33 14.27 -6.59
CA LEU A 14 13.42 13.35 -7.25
C LEU A 14 12.89 12.37 -6.20
N ILE A 15 11.61 12.47 -5.88
CA ILE A 15 10.90 11.54 -4.99
C ILE A 15 10.32 10.42 -5.86
N PRO A 16 10.51 9.13 -5.51
CA PRO A 16 9.89 8.04 -6.25
C PRO A 16 8.37 8.16 -6.12
N SER A 17 7.67 7.92 -7.23
CA SER A 17 6.21 7.94 -7.27
C SER A 17 5.71 6.84 -8.19
N ALA A 18 4.47 6.41 -7.96
CA ALA A 18 3.77 5.45 -8.80
C ALA A 18 2.44 6.02 -9.25
N VAL A 19 1.94 5.54 -10.39
CA VAL A 19 0.63 5.94 -10.91
C VAL A 19 -0.19 4.68 -11.13
N TYR A 20 -1.29 4.57 -10.41
CA TYR A 20 -2.23 3.47 -10.52
C TYR A 20 -3.33 3.79 -11.53
N HIS A 21 -3.62 2.81 -12.40
CA HIS A 21 -4.70 2.84 -13.38
C HIS A 21 -5.60 1.62 -13.18
N SER A 22 -6.92 1.80 -13.29
CA SER A 22 -7.90 0.74 -13.19
C SER A 22 -8.79 0.73 -14.43
N ASN A 23 -9.14 -0.45 -14.93
CA ASN A 23 -10.03 -0.56 -16.09
C ASN A 23 -11.51 -0.30 -15.70
N THR A 24 -11.84 -0.48 -14.42
CA THR A 24 -13.20 -0.36 -13.89
C THR A 24 -13.51 1.04 -13.38
N SER A 25 -12.48 1.81 -13.03
CA SER A 25 -12.60 3.19 -12.54
C SER A 25 -11.73 4.09 -13.40
N GLN A 26 -12.30 5.10 -14.06
CA GLN A 26 -11.56 6.07 -14.90
C GLN A 26 -10.60 6.98 -14.11
N THR A 27 -10.40 6.72 -12.82
CA THR A 27 -9.60 7.55 -11.93
C THR A 27 -8.15 7.07 -11.91
N THR A 28 -7.25 7.94 -12.36
CA THR A 28 -5.81 7.78 -12.18
C THR A 28 -5.42 8.29 -10.80
N ILE A 29 -4.70 7.48 -10.02
CA ILE A 29 -4.24 7.87 -8.68
C ILE A 29 -2.72 7.89 -8.65
N LYS A 30 -2.14 9.04 -8.30
CA LYS A 30 -0.71 9.16 -8.02
C LYS A 30 -0.44 8.77 -6.57
N LEU A 31 0.48 7.84 -6.37
CA LEU A 31 0.93 7.34 -5.08
C LEU A 31 2.35 7.82 -4.83
N GLU A 32 2.57 8.35 -3.63
CA GLU A 32 3.87 8.84 -3.16
C GLU A 32 4.18 8.22 -1.79
N PRO A 33 5.46 8.13 -1.38
CA PRO A 33 5.89 7.59 -0.08
C PRO A 33 5.21 8.19 1.16
N GLY A 34 4.57 9.36 1.02
CA GLY A 34 4.01 10.13 2.11
C GLY A 34 5.03 11.03 2.82
N PRO A 35 4.59 11.94 3.69
CA PRO A 35 5.48 12.81 4.46
C PRO A 35 6.10 12.07 5.66
N GLY A 36 7.34 12.42 6.01
CA GLY A 36 7.99 11.98 7.26
C GLY A 36 9.25 11.15 7.06
N PRO A 37 9.84 10.62 8.16
CA PRO A 37 11.01 9.77 8.08
C PRO A 37 10.67 8.43 7.43
N HIS A 38 11.48 8.03 6.46
CA HIS A 38 11.34 6.76 5.77
C HIS A 38 12.23 5.68 6.40
N SER A 39 11.76 4.44 6.41
CA SER A 39 12.48 3.28 6.93
C SER A 39 12.70 2.24 5.84
N THR A 40 13.73 1.42 5.97
CA THR A 40 13.93 0.23 5.13
C THR A 40 13.15 -0.97 5.63
N ILE A 41 12.53 -0.85 6.80
CA ILE A 41 11.58 -1.80 7.36
C ILE A 41 10.19 -1.21 7.14
N GLY A 42 9.48 -1.73 6.14
CA GLY A 42 8.11 -1.31 5.84
C GLY A 42 7.12 -1.92 6.83
N LYS A 43 5.98 -1.25 7.04
CA LYS A 43 4.87 -1.74 7.87
C LYS A 43 4.22 -2.99 7.30
N THR A 44 4.27 -3.16 5.99
CA THR A 44 3.76 -4.34 5.29
C THR A 44 4.89 -5.31 4.91
N SER A 45 6.11 -5.06 5.38
CA SER A 45 7.27 -5.91 5.15
C SER A 45 7.44 -6.94 6.26
N GLY A 46 7.80 -8.16 5.88
CA GLY A 46 8.16 -9.23 6.80
C GLY A 46 7.05 -10.26 7.06
N PRO A 47 7.37 -11.31 7.84
CA PRO A 47 6.42 -12.33 8.28
C PRO A 47 5.23 -11.73 9.04
N SER A 48 4.08 -12.40 9.00
CA SER A 48 2.94 -12.00 9.83
C SER A 48 3.25 -12.17 11.33
N ASP A 49 2.58 -11.37 12.17
CA ASP A 49 2.71 -11.43 13.63
C ASP A 49 2.49 -12.85 14.17
N TYR A 50 1.58 -13.62 13.54
CA TYR A 50 1.33 -15.01 13.87
C TYR A 50 2.60 -15.87 13.72
N VAL A 51 3.34 -15.69 12.64
CA VAL A 51 4.55 -16.46 12.35
C VAL A 51 5.74 -15.98 13.20
N MET A 52 5.84 -14.68 13.45
CA MET A 52 6.83 -14.13 14.39
C MET A 52 6.63 -14.67 15.82
N ASN A 53 5.38 -14.70 16.29
CA ASN A 53 5.04 -15.22 17.62
C ASN A 53 5.27 -16.73 17.76
N ALA A 54 5.29 -17.47 16.65
CA ALA A 54 5.67 -18.88 16.61
C ALA A 54 7.18 -19.12 16.71
N GLY A 55 7.99 -18.07 16.91
CA GLY A 55 9.44 -18.14 17.08
C GLY A 55 10.23 -18.09 15.78
N MET A 56 9.60 -17.65 14.68
CA MET A 56 10.31 -17.46 13.41
C MET A 56 11.25 -16.25 13.49
N VAL A 57 12.47 -16.42 13.00
CA VAL A 57 13.45 -15.34 12.84
C VAL A 57 13.54 -15.01 11.37
N ASP A 58 13.21 -13.77 11.01
CA ASP A 58 13.35 -13.27 9.65
C ASP A 58 14.84 -13.06 9.32
N LYS A 59 15.42 -14.01 8.58
CA LYS A 59 16.82 -13.94 8.13
C LYS A 59 17.00 -13.00 6.93
N ASP A 60 15.92 -12.65 6.24
CA ASP A 60 15.93 -11.81 5.04
C ASP A 60 15.62 -10.34 5.39
N VAL A 61 15.81 -9.97 6.66
CA VAL A 61 15.53 -8.61 7.13
C VAL A 61 16.38 -7.59 6.37
N PRO A 62 15.78 -6.50 5.86
CA PRO A 62 16.53 -5.45 5.17
C PRO A 62 17.58 -4.84 6.09
N SER A 63 18.76 -4.54 5.55
CA SER A 63 19.78 -3.78 6.28
C SER A 63 19.23 -2.42 6.73
N ALA A 64 19.80 -1.83 7.78
CA ALA A 64 19.43 -0.49 8.23
C ALA A 64 19.56 0.58 7.12
N PRO A 65 18.79 1.68 7.18
CA PRO A 65 18.93 2.78 6.24
C PRO A 65 20.34 3.36 6.31
N SER A 66 21.01 3.41 5.17
CA SER A 66 22.28 4.11 5.00
C SER A 66 22.00 5.60 4.74
N SER A 67 22.80 6.51 5.29
CA SER A 67 22.73 7.96 5.03
C SER A 67 23.26 8.37 3.63
N THR A 68 23.42 7.40 2.73
CA THR A 68 23.73 7.64 1.31
C THR A 68 22.46 7.96 0.50
N ASN A 69 22.62 8.58 -0.66
CA ASN A 69 21.50 8.86 -1.58
C ASN A 69 20.71 7.59 -1.95
N LEU A 70 21.40 6.46 -2.14
CA LEU A 70 20.75 5.17 -2.41
C LEU A 70 20.03 4.61 -1.18
N GLY A 71 20.57 4.80 0.02
CA GLY A 71 19.89 4.41 1.26
C GLY A 71 18.62 5.22 1.52
N ALA A 72 18.66 6.53 1.24
CA ALA A 72 17.48 7.40 1.27
C ALA A 72 16.43 6.95 0.23
N LEU A 73 16.85 6.68 -1.01
CA LEU A 73 15.97 6.18 -2.08
C LEU A 73 15.32 4.84 -1.68
N ARG A 74 16.09 3.90 -1.14
CA ARG A 74 15.55 2.61 -0.68
C ARG A 74 14.47 2.79 0.37
N SER A 75 14.72 3.66 1.35
CA SER A 75 13.75 3.94 2.41
C SER A 75 12.45 4.55 1.86
N GLN A 76 12.58 5.50 0.92
CA GLN A 76 11.44 6.10 0.23
C GLN A 76 10.66 5.06 -0.59
N LEU A 77 11.36 4.15 -1.27
CA LEU A 77 10.73 3.09 -2.06
C LEU A 77 9.99 2.08 -1.17
N THR A 78 10.56 1.70 -0.02
CA THR A 78 9.87 0.87 0.97
C THR A 78 8.60 1.53 1.49
N SER A 79 8.64 2.85 1.71
CA SER A 79 7.43 3.60 2.12
C SER A 79 6.38 3.64 1.00
N LEU A 80 6.81 3.82 -0.25
CA LEU A 80 5.90 3.74 -1.41
C LEU A 80 5.29 2.34 -1.57
N GLN A 81 6.06 1.28 -1.31
CA GLN A 81 5.56 -0.09 -1.30
C GLN A 81 4.45 -0.27 -0.27
N ASP A 82 4.64 0.23 0.95
CA ASP A 82 3.60 0.17 1.99
C ASP A 82 2.32 0.91 1.55
N VAL A 83 2.46 2.09 0.96
CA VAL A 83 1.32 2.87 0.45
C VAL A 83 0.55 2.09 -0.62
N ILE A 84 1.27 1.47 -1.57
CA ILE A 84 0.66 0.64 -2.62
C ILE A 84 -0.06 -0.56 -1.99
N ASN A 85 0.59 -1.27 -1.07
CA ASN A 85 0.04 -2.45 -0.42
C ASN A 85 -1.23 -2.13 0.36
N LEU A 86 -1.22 -1.04 1.14
CA LEU A 86 -2.39 -0.57 1.88
C LEU A 86 -3.54 -0.18 0.95
N TYR A 87 -3.23 0.57 -0.11
CA TYR A 87 -4.23 1.00 -1.10
C TYR A 87 -4.90 -0.19 -1.79
N LEU A 88 -4.13 -1.16 -2.27
CA LEU A 88 -4.68 -2.35 -2.94
C LEU A 88 -5.46 -3.24 -1.97
N THR A 89 -4.96 -3.40 -0.73
CA THR A 89 -5.63 -4.18 0.31
C THR A 89 -6.98 -3.57 0.68
N ASP A 90 -7.06 -2.25 0.81
CA ASP A 90 -8.32 -1.55 1.08
C ASP A 90 -9.33 -1.73 -0.06
N ARG A 91 -8.89 -1.65 -1.33
CA ARG A 91 -9.76 -1.93 -2.49
C ARG A 91 -10.27 -3.38 -2.50
N MET A 92 -9.41 -4.35 -2.21
CA MET A 92 -9.82 -5.76 -2.15
C MET A 92 -10.87 -5.99 -1.05
N LYS A 93 -10.70 -5.37 0.12
CA LYS A 93 -11.69 -5.46 1.21
C LYS A 93 -13.05 -4.89 0.81
N LYS A 94 -13.07 -3.75 0.10
CA LYS A 94 -14.31 -3.14 -0.40
C LYS A 94 -15.02 -4.04 -1.40
N ASN A 95 -14.29 -4.60 -2.37
CA ASN A 95 -14.88 -5.53 -3.34
C ASN A 95 -15.46 -6.78 -2.66
N VAL A 96 -14.78 -7.35 -1.65
CA VAL A 96 -15.30 -8.52 -0.91
C VAL A 96 -16.52 -8.16 -0.06
N ALA A 97 -16.58 -6.96 0.51
CA ALA A 97 -17.76 -6.50 1.24
C ALA A 97 -18.96 -6.32 0.29
N GLU A 98 -18.74 -5.71 -0.88
CA GLU A 98 -19.76 -5.57 -1.92
C GLU A 98 -20.27 -6.93 -2.41
N GLU A 99 -19.40 -7.94 -2.59
CA GLU A 99 -19.83 -9.30 -2.95
C GLU A 99 -20.66 -9.98 -1.84
N LYS A 100 -20.31 -9.77 -0.57
CA LYS A 100 -21.03 -10.37 0.57
C LYS A 100 -22.38 -9.72 0.85
N ASP A 101 -22.52 -8.42 0.59
CA ASP A 101 -23.81 -7.73 0.71
C ASP A 101 -24.81 -8.23 -0.35
N VAL A 102 -24.33 -8.58 -1.55
CA VAL A 102 -25.16 -9.18 -2.62
C VAL A 102 -25.63 -10.61 -2.25
N ASP A 103 -24.80 -11.38 -1.54
CA ASP A 103 -25.19 -12.72 -1.07
C ASP A 103 -26.20 -12.69 0.10
N MET A 104 -26.19 -11.65 0.93
CA MET A 104 -27.15 -11.50 2.04
C MET A 104 -28.56 -11.10 1.57
N ASP A 105 -28.68 -10.28 0.52
CA ASP A 105 -29.99 -9.90 -0.04
C ASP A 105 -30.69 -11.06 -0.75
N ASN A 106 -29.96 -12.05 -1.26
CA ASN A 106 -30.55 -13.27 -1.85
C ASN A 106 -31.05 -14.29 -0.80
N LEU A 107 -30.69 -14.15 0.48
CA LEU A 107 -31.08 -15.09 1.53
C LEU A 107 -32.35 -14.68 2.30
N ILE A 108 -32.89 -13.48 2.05
CA ILE A 108 -34.08 -12.93 2.73
C ILE A 108 -35.37 -13.16 1.90
N GLY A 109 -35.26 -13.74 0.69
CA GLY A 109 -36.37 -13.91 -0.26
C GLY A 109 -37.14 -15.24 -0.21
N GLU A 110 -36.73 -16.23 0.59
CA GLU A 110 -37.40 -17.54 0.66
C GLU A 110 -37.75 -17.91 2.11
N GLN A 111 -38.67 -17.15 2.70
CA GLN A 111 -39.55 -17.67 3.75
C GLN A 111 -40.98 -17.41 3.30
N GLU A 112 -41.40 -18.12 2.25
CA GLU A 112 -42.82 -18.32 1.99
C GLU A 112 -43.32 -19.48 2.85
N ASP A 113 -44.41 -19.17 3.54
CA ASP A 113 -45.18 -19.99 4.47
C ASP A 113 -45.51 -21.39 3.93
N GLU A 114 -45.35 -22.42 4.75
CA GLU A 114 -46.27 -23.56 4.75
C GLU A 114 -46.67 -23.86 6.20
N GLU A 115 -47.74 -23.18 6.62
CA GLU A 115 -48.65 -23.68 7.66
C GLU A 115 -49.43 -24.90 7.14
N ASP A 116 -49.65 -25.85 8.05
CA ASP A 116 -50.73 -26.84 8.15
C ASP A 116 -50.65 -28.26 7.51
N ALA A 117 -51.13 -29.19 8.36
CA ALA A 117 -51.54 -30.61 8.19
C ALA A 117 -50.42 -31.67 8.20
N GLU A 118 -50.39 -32.68 9.10
CA GLU A 118 -51.38 -33.35 9.97
C GLU A 118 -50.79 -33.77 11.32
#